data_AF-A0A2V6YYQ4-F1
#
_entry.id   AF-A0A2V6YYQ4-F1
#
_cell.length_a   1.000
_cell.length_b   1.000
_cell.length_c   1.000
_cell.angle_alpha   90.00
_cell.angle_beta   90.00
_cell.angle_gamma   90.00
#
_symmetry.space_group_name_H-M   'P 1'
#
loop_
_entity.id
_entity.type
_entity.pdbx_description
1 polymer ?
#
loop_
_entity_poly.entity_id
_entity_poly.type
_entity_poly.pdbx_seq_one_letter_code
_entity_poly.pdbx_strand_id
1 'polypeptide(L)'
;MPAGRSRTSRARRALAVALGRVFLELEMLDEAADQFEKVEVRAPGSAVVHALLGAVFERRGETREAFEEYRRALLLGHAFDWPFRCEACGAAAPMWQDRCAQCRRWNSLRAAGA
;
A
#
# COMPACT_ATOMS: atom_id res chain seq x y z
N MET A 1 29.10 -18.54 14.84
CA MET A 1 28.23 -18.03 13.76
C MET A 1 26.80 -17.89 14.29
N PRO A 2 26.19 -16.69 14.41
CA PRO A 2 24.86 -16.54 15.01
C PRO A 2 23.75 -16.59 13.96
N ALA A 3 23.14 -17.75 13.74
CA ALA A 3 22.00 -17.96 12.83
C ALA A 3 20.62 -17.89 13.53
N GLY A 4 20.48 -17.17 14.66
CA GLY A 4 19.31 -17.28 15.55
C GLY A 4 18.32 -16.09 15.61
N ARG A 5 18.66 -14.89 15.10
CA ARG A 5 17.83 -13.68 15.31
C ARG A 5 16.70 -13.46 14.29
N SER A 6 16.75 -14.12 13.13
CA SER A 6 15.91 -13.80 11.96
C SER A 6 14.54 -14.52 11.94
N ARG A 7 14.42 -15.64 12.65
CA ARG A 7 13.18 -16.45 12.69
C ARG A 7 12.20 -15.93 13.74
N THR A 8 12.72 -15.53 14.90
CA THR A 8 11.96 -14.96 16.02
C THR A 8 11.36 -13.59 15.69
N SER A 9 12.08 -12.76 14.91
CA SER A 9 11.58 -11.43 14.49
C SER A 9 10.41 -11.53 13.51
N ARG A 10 10.42 -12.52 12.60
CA ARG A 10 9.31 -12.79 11.68
C ARG A 10 8.06 -13.27 12.42
N ALA A 11 8.20 -14.24 13.32
CA ALA A 11 7.08 -14.74 14.12
C ALA A 11 6.45 -13.63 14.98
N ARG A 12 7.27 -12.76 15.59
CA ARG A 12 6.78 -11.62 16.38
C ARG A 12 5.97 -10.62 15.55
N ARG A 13 6.36 -10.37 14.30
CA ARG A 13 5.60 -9.51 13.36
C ARG A 13 4.27 -10.15 12.98
N ALA A 14 4.26 -11.43 12.64
CA ALA A 14 3.03 -12.16 12.31
C ALA A 14 2.02 -12.13 13.47
N LEU A 15 2.50 -12.29 14.71
CA LEU A 15 1.66 -12.18 15.90
C LEU A 15 1.10 -10.77 16.10
N ALA A 16 1.92 -9.73 15.89
CA ALA A 16 1.45 -8.34 15.98
C ALA A 16 0.38 -8.03 14.92
N VAL A 17 0.53 -8.53 13.69
CA VAL A 17 -0.50 -8.41 12.64
C VAL A 17 -1.78 -9.15 13.05
N ALA A 18 -1.68 -10.36 13.59
CA ALA A 18 -2.85 -11.10 14.04
C ALA A 18 -3.59 -10.37 15.17
N LEU A 19 -2.85 -9.82 16.15
CA LEU A 19 -3.42 -9.03 17.24
C LEU A 19 -4.07 -7.74 16.73
N GLY A 20 -3.40 -7.00 15.85
CA GLY A 20 -3.96 -5.79 15.24
C GLY A 20 -5.27 -6.05 14.47
N ARG A 21 -5.38 -7.21 13.80
CA ARG A 21 -6.64 -7.62 13.15
C ARG A 21 -7.75 -7.87 14.17
N VAL A 22 -7.45 -8.47 15.31
CA VAL A 22 -8.45 -8.65 16.38
C VAL A 22 -8.91 -7.29 16.91
N PHE A 23 -7.99 -6.34 17.13
CA PHE A 23 -8.37 -4.98 17.53
C PHE A 23 -9.24 -4.28 16.48
N LEU A 24 -8.90 -4.43 15.19
CA LEU A 24 -9.69 -3.86 14.09
C LEU A 24 -11.12 -4.41 14.07
N GLU A 25 -11.31 -5.72 14.22
CA GLU A 25 -12.66 -6.33 14.27
C GLU A 25 -13.47 -5.88 15.50
N LEU A 26 -12.80 -5.50 16.58
CA LEU A 26 -13.42 -4.97 17.80
C LEU A 26 -13.63 -3.45 17.78
N GLU A 27 -13.37 -2.77 16.66
CA GLU A 27 -13.40 -1.30 16.53
C GLU A 27 -12.44 -0.57 17.49
N MET A 28 -11.40 -1.26 17.97
CA MET A 28 -10.31 -0.68 18.76
C MET A 28 -9.24 -0.12 17.80
N LEU A 29 -9.61 0.96 17.11
CA LEU A 29 -8.87 1.46 15.95
C LEU A 29 -7.48 2.01 16.31
N ASP A 30 -7.32 2.60 17.49
CA ASP A 30 -6.03 3.13 17.98
C ASP A 30 -5.03 2.02 18.29
N GLU A 31 -5.46 0.98 18.97
CA GLU A 31 -4.64 -0.19 19.27
C GLU A 31 -4.32 -0.98 17.99
N ALA A 32 -5.26 -1.07 17.04
CA ALA A 32 -5.02 -1.67 15.74
C ALA A 32 -3.93 -0.92 14.96
N ALA A 33 -4.03 0.41 14.86
CA ALA A 33 -3.03 1.26 14.22
C ALA A 33 -1.65 1.06 14.84
N ASP A 34 -1.53 1.14 16.17
CA ASP A 34 -0.26 0.97 16.89
C ASP A 34 0.40 -0.39 16.60
N GLN A 35 -0.38 -1.48 16.53
CA GLN A 35 0.17 -2.79 16.16
C GLN A 35 0.68 -2.81 14.72
N PHE A 36 -0.04 -2.22 13.77
CA PHE A 36 0.35 -2.21 12.36
C PHE A 36 1.55 -1.30 12.09
N GLU A 37 1.59 -0.09 12.65
CA GLU A 37 2.71 0.85 12.55
C GLU A 37 4.02 0.24 13.09
N LYS A 38 3.95 -0.49 14.21
CA LYS A 38 5.10 -1.23 14.75
C LYS A 38 5.63 -2.29 13.78
N VAL A 39 4.75 -2.90 12.99
CA VAL A 39 5.13 -3.87 11.96
C VAL A 39 5.69 -3.15 10.74
N GLU A 40 5.06 -2.05 10.31
CA GLU A 40 5.49 -1.21 9.18
C GLU A 40 6.94 -0.74 9.37
N VAL A 41 7.29 -0.15 10.52
CA VAL A 41 8.66 0.31 10.83
C VAL A 41 9.70 -0.82 10.64
N ARG A 42 9.30 -2.07 10.89
CA ARG A 42 10.19 -3.24 10.78
C ARG A 42 10.10 -3.95 9.44
N ALA A 43 9.07 -3.69 8.65
CA ALA A 43 8.76 -4.35 7.40
C ALA A 43 8.00 -3.39 6.46
N PRO A 44 8.65 -2.31 6.00
CA PRO A 44 7.99 -1.26 5.20
C PRO A 44 7.53 -1.73 3.82
N GLY A 45 8.00 -2.91 3.36
CA GLY A 45 7.56 -3.51 2.09
C GLY A 45 6.35 -4.45 2.24
N SER A 46 5.66 -4.45 3.38
CA SER A 46 4.56 -5.39 3.64
C SER A 46 3.25 -4.83 3.10
N ALA A 47 2.86 -5.21 1.89
CA ALA A 47 1.59 -4.81 1.26
C ALA A 47 0.37 -5.04 2.19
N VAL A 48 0.35 -6.16 2.90
CA VAL A 48 -0.74 -6.50 3.84
C VAL A 48 -0.86 -5.49 4.98
N VAL A 49 0.26 -4.95 5.48
CA VAL A 49 0.23 -4.01 6.61
C VAL A 49 -0.33 -2.67 6.17
N HIS A 50 0.04 -2.20 4.97
CA HIS A 50 -0.55 -0.99 4.39
C HIS A 50 -2.05 -1.16 4.10
N ALA A 51 -2.50 -2.32 3.64
CA ALA A 51 -3.94 -2.58 3.47
C ALA A 51 -4.69 -2.54 4.80
N LEU A 52 -4.09 -3.07 5.88
CA LEU A 52 -4.69 -3.05 7.21
C LEU A 52 -4.72 -1.65 7.84
N LEU A 53 -3.68 -0.84 7.65
CA LEU A 53 -3.68 0.59 8.03
C LEU A 53 -4.74 1.37 7.23
N GLY A 54 -4.88 1.08 5.93
CA GLY A 54 -5.95 1.64 5.11
C GLY A 54 -7.34 1.34 5.68
N ALA A 55 -7.58 0.10 6.11
CA ALA A 55 -8.84 -0.29 6.74
C ALA A 55 -9.10 0.39 8.08
N VAL A 56 -8.05 0.62 8.89
CA VAL A 56 -8.16 1.40 10.13
C VAL A 56 -8.58 2.84 9.82
N PHE A 57 -7.88 3.51 8.92
CA PHE A 57 -8.19 4.91 8.55
C PHE A 57 -9.59 5.03 7.92
N GLU A 58 -9.99 4.06 7.12
CA GLU A 58 -11.35 4.01 6.54
C GLU A 58 -12.41 3.94 7.64
N ARG A 59 -12.26 3.05 8.63
CA ARG A 59 -13.20 2.94 9.76
C ARG A 59 -13.22 4.18 10.66
N ARG A 60 -12.11 4.93 10.73
CA ARG A 60 -12.06 6.25 11.39
C ARG A 60 -12.71 7.38 10.57
N GLY A 61 -13.03 7.15 9.30
CA GLY A 61 -13.51 8.18 8.37
C GLY A 61 -12.40 9.03 7.75
N GLU A 62 -11.13 8.70 7.99
CA GLU A 62 -9.94 9.36 7.46
C GLU A 62 -9.68 8.91 6.01
N THR A 63 -10.58 9.33 5.11
CA THR A 63 -10.67 8.79 3.74
C THR A 63 -9.41 9.01 2.91
N ARG A 64 -8.72 10.15 3.12
CA ARG A 64 -7.52 10.49 2.35
C ARG A 64 -6.33 9.62 2.77
N GLU A 65 -6.16 9.44 4.06
CA GLU A 65 -5.13 8.60 4.67
C GLU A 65 -5.35 7.14 4.28
N ALA A 66 -6.60 6.66 4.33
CA ALA A 66 -6.99 5.33 3.86
C ALA A 66 -6.60 5.11 2.39
N PHE A 67 -6.92 6.07 1.52
CA PHE A 67 -6.58 5.99 0.10
C PHE A 67 -5.08 5.85 -0.14
N GLU A 68 -4.24 6.65 0.55
CA GLU A 68 -2.79 6.59 0.39
C GLU A 68 -2.21 5.25 0.87
N GLU A 69 -2.72 4.70 1.98
CA GLU A 69 -2.27 3.39 2.47
C GLU A 69 -2.70 2.25 1.55
N TYR A 70 -3.95 2.24 1.08
CA TYR A 70 -4.40 1.26 0.09
C TYR A 70 -3.60 1.35 -1.21
N ARG A 71 -3.28 2.56 -1.67
CA ARG A 71 -2.42 2.77 -2.84
C ARG A 71 -1.03 2.17 -2.62
N ARG A 72 -0.40 2.39 -1.47
CA ARG A 72 0.90 1.76 -1.14
C ARG A 72 0.80 0.24 -1.12
N ALA A 73 -0.26 -0.31 -0.53
CA ALA A 73 -0.49 -1.76 -0.50
C ALA A 73 -0.54 -2.36 -1.91
N LEU A 74 -1.27 -1.71 -2.81
CA LEU A 74 -1.43 -2.14 -4.19
C LEU A 74 -0.11 -2.06 -4.99
N LEU A 75 0.68 -1.00 -4.81
CA LEU A 75 2.00 -0.85 -5.44
C LEU A 75 2.98 -1.92 -4.93
N LEU A 76 3.01 -2.18 -3.63
CA LEU A 76 3.90 -3.18 -3.01
C LEU A 76 3.49 -4.62 -3.33
N GLY A 77 2.19 -4.88 -3.47
CA GLY A 77 1.67 -6.19 -3.86
C GLY A 77 1.87 -6.49 -5.34
N HIS A 78 2.36 -5.53 -6.14
CA HIS A 78 2.37 -5.57 -7.61
C HIS A 78 0.99 -5.95 -8.19
N ALA A 79 -0.08 -5.71 -7.42
CA ALA A 79 -1.44 -6.10 -7.77
C ALA A 79 -2.13 -5.03 -8.63
N PHE A 80 -1.50 -3.86 -8.77
CA PHE A 80 -2.05 -2.72 -9.49
C PHE A 80 -0.95 -1.97 -10.26
N ASP A 81 -0.32 -2.66 -11.22
CA ASP A 81 0.29 -1.95 -12.33
C ASP A 81 -0.86 -1.60 -13.29
N TRP A 82 -1.38 -0.37 -13.19
CA TRP A 82 -2.31 0.16 -14.18
C TRP A 82 -1.49 0.87 -15.26
N PRO A 83 -1.10 0.19 -16.35
CA PRO A 83 -0.29 0.83 -17.38
C PRO A 83 -1.10 1.99 -17.96
N PHE A 84 -0.53 3.19 -17.93
CA PHE A 84 -1.07 4.29 -18.72
C PHE A 84 -0.42 4.25 -20.09
N ARG A 85 -1.18 4.55 -21.14
CA ARG A 85 -0.66 4.72 -22.49
C ARG A 85 -1.01 6.10 -23.00
N CYS A 86 -0.03 6.77 -23.60
CA CYS A 86 -0.27 8.01 -24.30
C CYS A 86 -1.02 7.74 -25.61
N GLU A 87 -2.22 8.29 -25.79
CA GLU A 87 -3.00 8.17 -27.03
C GLU A 87 -2.27 8.79 -28.24
N ALA A 88 -1.41 9.78 -28.02
CA ALA A 88 -0.73 10.49 -29.09
C ALA A 88 0.55 9.82 -29.60
N CYS A 89 1.28 9.09 -28.75
CA CYS A 89 2.58 8.50 -29.13
C CYS A 89 2.78 7.05 -28.68
N GLY A 90 1.81 6.47 -27.98
CA GLY A 90 1.86 5.08 -27.52
C GLY A 90 2.77 4.84 -26.31
N ALA A 91 3.45 5.86 -25.79
CA ALA A 91 4.35 5.73 -24.63
C ALA A 91 3.61 5.17 -23.41
N ALA A 92 4.17 4.14 -22.79
CA ALA A 92 3.68 3.60 -21.53
C ALA A 92 4.16 4.46 -20.36
N ALA A 93 3.33 4.62 -19.33
CA ALA A 93 3.68 5.25 -18.08
C ALA A 93 3.16 4.42 -16.91
N PRO A 94 3.95 4.23 -15.84
CA PRO A 94 3.55 3.46 -14.66
C PRO A 94 2.50 4.18 -13.80
N MET A 95 2.27 5.48 -14.04
CA MET A 95 1.29 6.28 -13.33
C MET A 95 0.77 7.40 -14.25
N TRP A 96 -0.40 7.93 -13.91
CA TRP A 96 -0.96 9.08 -14.59
C TRP A 96 -0.10 10.34 -14.36
N GLN A 97 0.06 11.14 -15.41
CA GLN A 97 0.75 12.43 -15.39
C GLN A 97 -0.02 13.41 -16.29
N ASP A 98 0.01 14.70 -15.96
CA ASP A 98 -0.69 15.73 -16.76
C ASP A 98 -0.14 15.82 -18.20
N ARG A 99 1.17 15.56 -18.35
CA ARG A 99 1.91 15.69 -19.60
C ARG A 99 2.68 14.41 -19.88
N CYS A 100 2.57 13.90 -21.11
CA CYS A 100 3.37 12.75 -21.52
C CYS A 100 4.87 13.08 -21.46
N ALA A 101 5.66 12.26 -20.75
CA ALA A 101 7.11 12.44 -20.64
C ALA A 101 7.84 12.37 -21.99
N GLN A 102 7.29 11.64 -22.97
CA GLN A 102 7.91 11.42 -24.28
C GLN A 102 7.50 12.46 -25.32
N CYS A 103 6.20 12.57 -25.65
CA CYS A 103 5.72 13.51 -26.67
C CYS A 103 5.33 14.89 -26.11
N ARG A 104 5.41 15.08 -24.78
CA ARG A 104 5.19 16.38 -24.13
C ARG A 104 3.79 16.96 -24.31
N ARG A 105 2.82 16.15 -24.75
CA ARG A 105 1.43 16.56 -24.96
C ARG A 105 0.63 16.42 -23.66
N TRP A 106 -0.15 17.45 -23.34
CA TRP A 106 -1.03 17.47 -22.18
C TRP A 106 -2.23 16.53 -22.36
N ASN A 107 -2.76 16.00 -21.26
CA ASN A 107 -4.01 15.22 -21.18
C ASN A 107 -4.10 14.02 -22.14
N SER A 108 -2.95 13.44 -22.48
CA SER A 108 -2.84 12.38 -23.47
C SER A 108 -2.71 10.98 -22.88
N LEU A 109 -2.46 10.84 -21.56
CA LEU A 109 -2.36 9.55 -20.89
C LEU A 109 -3.75 9.01 -20.55
N ARG A 110 -4.03 7.77 -20.97
CA ARG A 110 -5.20 6.99 -20.58
C ARG A 110 -4.78 5.70 -19.90
N ALA A 111 -5.69 5.20 -19.09
CA ALA A 111 -5.73 3.81 -18.69
C ALA A 111 -5.56 2.87 -19.91
N ALA A 112 -4.49 2.08 -19.98
CA ALA A 112 -4.39 1.01 -20.98
C ALA A 112 -5.10 -0.23 -20.43
N GLY A 113 -6.35 -0.43 -20.86
CA GLY A 113 -7.20 -1.51 -20.38
C GLY A 113 -8.71 -1.22 -20.39
N ALA A 114 -9.15 -0.12 -21.00
CA ALA A 114 -10.54 0.13 -21.34
C ALA A 114 -10.80 -0.20 -22.82
#